data_AF-A0A5C2HL31-F1
#
_entry.id   AF-A0A5C2HL31-F1
#
_cell.length_a   1.000
_cell.length_b   1.000
_cell.length_c   1.000
_cell.angle_alpha   90.00
_cell.angle_beta   90.00
_cell.angle_gamma   90.00
#
_symmetry.space_group_name_H-M   'P 1'
#
loop_
_entity.id
_entity.type
_entity.pdbx_description
1 polymer ?
#
loop_
_entity_poly.entity_id
_entity_poly.type
_entity_poly.pdbx_seq_one_letter_code
_entity_poly.pdbx_strand_id
1 'polypeptide(L)' 'MEAIEDAIYVILIFILPIWLFLHYRLKTAQAKNGLSKEEREQVAQLTEQAERLQRRVESLEIILDESLPDWRARQ' A
#
# COMPACT_ATOMS: atom_id res chain seq x y z
N MET A 1 -13.22 49.58 -12.64
CA MET A 1 -12.45 48.39 -13.03
C MET A 1 -11.58 47.92 -11.87
N GLU A 2 -10.84 48.81 -11.18
CA GLU A 2 -10.12 48.48 -9.93
C GLU A 2 -10.99 47.84 -8.83
N ALA A 3 -12.15 48.43 -8.50
CA ALA A 3 -12.97 47.94 -7.38
C ALA A 3 -13.48 46.49 -7.53
N ILE A 4 -13.57 45.97 -8.76
CA ILE A 4 -14.00 44.60 -9.03
C ILE A 4 -12.82 43.64 -8.81
N GLU A 5 -11.61 44.07 -9.16
CA GLU A 5 -10.38 43.29 -9.01
C GLU A 5 -10.08 43.03 -7.53
N ASP A 6 -10.19 44.05 -6.68
CA ASP A 6 -10.00 43.93 -5.23
C ASP A 6 -11.01 42.97 -4.59
N ALA A 7 -12.28 43.02 -5.03
CA ALA A 7 -13.32 42.14 -4.53
C ALA A 7 -13.04 40.65 -4.86
N ILE A 8 -12.47 40.37 -6.04
CA ILE A 8 -12.10 39.02 -6.45
C ILE A 8 -10.96 38.48 -5.59
N TYR A 9 -9.92 39.28 -5.33
CA TYR A 9 -8.81 38.86 -4.47
C TYR A 9 -9.24 38.50 -3.05
N VAL A 10 -10.12 39.31 -2.47
CA VAL A 10 -10.68 39.04 -1.14
C VAL A 10 -11.44 37.71 -1.13
N ILE A 11 -12.25 37.42 -2.14
CA ILE A 11 -12.98 36.14 -2.23
C ILE A 11 -12.01 34.96 -2.42
N LEU A 12 -11.02 35.12 -3.31
CA LEU A 12 -10.04 34.07 -3.61
C LEU A 12 -9.19 33.70 -2.39
N ILE A 13 -8.83 34.67 -1.53
CA ILE A 13 -8.03 34.41 -0.33
C ILE A 13 -8.77 33.55 0.69
N PHE A 14 -10.10 33.49 0.64
CA PHE A 14 -10.91 32.59 1.48
C PHE A 14 -11.14 31.23 0.82
N ILE A 15 -11.36 31.20 -0.50
CA ILE A 15 -11.64 29.95 -1.23
C ILE A 15 -10.39 29.07 -1.35
N LEU A 16 -9.24 29.66 -1.67
CA LEU A 16 -7.96 28.93 -1.80
C LEU A 16 -7.57 28.12 -0.55
N PRO A 17 -7.57 28.69 0.67
CA PRO A 17 -7.19 27.93 1.87
C PRO A 17 -8.23 26.86 2.23
N ILE A 18 -9.53 27.09 1.99
CA ILE A 18 -10.56 26.06 2.20
C ILE A 18 -10.34 24.90 1.22
N TRP A 19 -10.06 25.18 -0.05
CA TRP A 19 -9.78 24.17 -1.06
C TRP A 19 -8.51 23.39 -0.74
N LEU A 20 -7.42 24.06 -0.36
CA LEU A 20 -6.18 23.42 0.08
C LEU A 20 -6.44 22.52 1.29
N PHE A 21 -7.13 23.01 2.30
CA PHE A 21 -7.46 22.20 3.47
C PHE A 21 -8.26 20.94 3.08
N LEU A 22 -9.29 21.08 2.25
CA LEU A 22 -10.09 19.94 1.78
C LEU A 22 -9.26 18.96 0.94
N HIS A 23 -8.49 19.46 -0.03
CA HIS A 23 -7.66 18.66 -0.92
C HIS A 23 -6.66 17.81 -0.14
N TYR A 24 -5.96 18.45 0.81
CA TYR A 24 -4.98 17.77 1.64
C TYR A 24 -5.65 16.84 2.64
N ARG A 25 -6.80 17.21 3.23
CA ARG A 25 -7.52 16.29 4.13
C ARG A 25 -8.05 15.07 3.40
N LEU A 26 -8.55 15.19 2.18
CA LEU A 26 -9.10 14.06 1.43
C LEU A 26 -7.98 13.12 0.95
N LYS A 27 -6.88 13.67 0.42
CA LYS A 27 -5.68 12.91 0.05
C LYS A 27 -5.03 12.24 1.25
N THR A 28 -4.96 12.95 2.37
CA THR A 28 -4.41 12.40 3.63
C THR A 28 -5.36 11.39 4.26
N ALA A 29 -6.67 11.56 4.18
CA ALA A 29 -7.64 10.59 4.69
C ALA A 29 -7.62 9.30 3.87
N GLN A 30 -7.50 9.39 2.54
CA GLN A 30 -7.32 8.21 1.68
C GLN A 30 -5.99 7.50 1.97
N ALA A 31 -4.91 8.24 2.28
CA ALA A 31 -3.63 7.65 2.65
C ALA A 31 -3.57 7.15 4.11
N LYS A 32 -4.32 7.76 5.04
CA LYS A 32 -4.36 7.41 6.47
C LYS A 32 -5.39 6.34 6.80
N ASN A 33 -6.43 6.18 6.00
CA ASN A 33 -7.28 5.00 6.01
C ASN A 33 -6.48 3.85 5.38
N GLY A 34 -5.41 3.42 6.07
CA GLY A 34 -4.52 2.37 5.59
C GLY A 34 -5.31 1.10 5.28
N LEU A 35 -4.89 0.41 4.21
CA LEU A 35 -5.49 -0.76 3.59
C LEU A 35 -7.00 -0.92 3.86
N SER A 36 -7.83 -0.72 2.82
CA SER A 36 -9.24 -1.09 2.85
C SER A 36 -9.41 -2.50 3.43
N LYS A 37 -10.56 -2.79 4.01
CA LYS A 37 -10.84 -4.11 4.60
C LYS A 37 -10.50 -5.25 3.63
N GLU A 38 -10.81 -5.06 2.35
CA GLU A 38 -10.50 -5.98 1.26
C GLU A 38 -8.98 -6.11 1.01
N GLU A 39 -8.24 -5.01 1.06
CA GLU A 39 -6.79 -5.02 0.87
C GLU A 39 -6.10 -5.72 2.05
N ARG A 40 -6.61 -5.58 3.28
CA ARG A 40 -6.12 -6.33 4.45
C ARG A 40 -6.36 -7.83 4.32
N GLU A 41 -7.55 -8.20 3.85
CA GLU A 41 -7.91 -9.60 3.58
C GLU A 41 -6.99 -10.20 2.52
N GLN A 42 -6.72 -9.47 1.43
CA GLN A 42 -5.79 -9.90 0.39
C GLN A 42 -4.37 -10.09 0.92
N VAL A 43 -3.85 -9.16 1.73
CA VAL A 43 -2.52 -9.32 2.34
C VAL A 43 -2.50 -10.56 3.25
N ALA A 44 -3.52 -10.77 4.08
CA ALA A 44 -3.61 -11.95 4.94
C ALA A 44 -3.60 -13.26 4.13
N GLN A 45 -4.37 -13.32 3.04
CA GLN A 45 -4.40 -14.47 2.14
C GLN A 45 -3.05 -14.72 1.47
N LEU A 46 -2.35 -13.66 1.05
CA LEU A 46 -1.01 -13.80 0.46
C LEU A 46 0.01 -14.29 1.48
N THR A 47 -0.06 -13.83 2.73
CA THR A 47 0.79 -14.32 3.82
C THR A 47 0.54 -15.80 4.09
N GLU A 48 -0.71 -16.24 4.18
CA GLU A 48 -1.06 -17.65 4.37
C GLU A 48 -0.52 -18.53 3.23
N GLN A 49 -0.64 -18.06 1.99
CA GLN A 49 -0.10 -18.75 0.84
C GLN A 49 1.42 -18.85 0.88
N ALA A 50 2.12 -17.77 1.26
CA ALA A 50 3.56 -17.75 1.40
C ALA A 50 4.03 -18.77 2.46
N GLU A 51 3.38 -18.82 3.62
CA GLU A 51 3.68 -19.82 4.65
C GLU A 51 3.47 -21.25 4.16
N ARG A 52 2.39 -21.51 3.42
CA ARG A 52 2.12 -22.84 2.85
C ARG A 52 3.18 -23.23 1.84
N LEU A 53 3.64 -22.30 1.01
CA LEU A 53 4.72 -22.56 0.05
C LEU A 53 6.04 -22.82 0.77
N GLN A 54 6.36 -22.07 1.83
CA GLN A 54 7.56 -22.29 2.64
C GLN A 54 7.59 -23.70 3.23
N ARG A 55 6.49 -24.15 3.86
CA ARG A 55 6.38 -25.53 4.38
C ARG A 55 6.58 -26.60 3.32
N ARG A 56 6.09 -26.34 2.09
CA ARG A 56 6.29 -27.26 0.97
C ARG A 56 7.72 -27.30 0.50
N VAL A 57 8.40 -26.15 0.42
CA VAL A 57 9.83 -26.09 0.07
C VAL A 57 10.64 -26.86 1.10
N GLU A 58 10.42 -26.65 2.39
CA GLU A 58 11.09 -27.39 3.46
C GLU A 58 10.85 -28.92 3.33
N SER A 59 9.61 -29.33 3.06
CA SER A 59 9.31 -30.75 2.82
C SER A 59 10.04 -31.31 1.60
N LEU A 60 10.14 -30.53 0.52
CA LEU A 60 10.88 -30.91 -0.67
C LEU A 60 12.39 -30.97 -0.41
N GLU A 61 12.94 -30.07 0.41
CA GLU A 61 14.34 -30.08 0.81
C GLU A 61 14.67 -31.33 1.62
N ILE A 62 13.80 -31.76 2.53
CA ILE A 62 13.96 -33.02 3.29
C ILE A 62 14.00 -34.22 2.33
N ILE A 63 13.02 -34.32 1.43
CA ILE A 63 12.95 -35.42 0.44
C ILE A 63 14.17 -35.40 -0.48
N LEU A 64 14.63 -34.22 -0.88
CA LEU A 64 15.76 -34.07 -1.77
C LEU A 64 17.09 -34.40 -1.07
N ASP A 65 17.24 -34.06 0.21
CA ASP A 65 18.37 -34.46 1.04
C ASP A 65 18.41 -35.99 1.24
N GLU A 66 17.25 -36.65 1.40
CA GLU A 66 17.16 -38.10 1.50
C GLU A 66 17.48 -38.81 0.17
N SER A 67 17.06 -38.25 -0.96
CA SER A 67 17.14 -38.90 -2.28
C SER A 67 18.42 -38.58 -3.06
N LEU A 68 19.05 -37.42 -2.84
CA LEU A 68 20.22 -36.97 -3.58
C LEU A 68 21.22 -36.22 -2.66
N PRO A 69 22.03 -36.89 -1.84
CA PRO A 69 22.83 -36.27 -0.78
C PRO A 69 23.83 -35.14 -1.18
N ASP A 70 24.05 -34.88 -2.47
CA ASP A 70 25.03 -33.90 -2.97
C ASP A 70 24.41 -32.81 -3.89
N TRP A 71 23.08 -32.65 -3.86
CA TRP A 71 22.38 -31.71 -4.76
C TRP A 71 22.73 -30.24 -4.50
N ARG A 72 23.02 -29.87 -3.25
CA ARG A 72 23.45 -28.52 -2.86
C ARG A 72 24.85 -28.15 -3.37
N ALA A 73 25.70 -29.13 -3.69
CA ALA A 73 27.05 -28.88 -4.22
C ALA A 73 27.06 -28.39 -5.68
N ARG A 74 25.90 -28.37 -6.35
CA ARG A 74 25.73 -27.91 -7.74
C ARG A 74 25.17 -26.48 -7.86
N GLN A 75 25.02 -25.75 -6.75
CA GLN A 75 24.52 -24.37 -6.73
C GLN A 75 25.62 -23.34 -6.95
#